data_AF-A0A850B8H2-F1
#
_entry.id   AF-A0A850B8H2-F1
#
_cell.length_a   1.000
_cell.length_b   1.000
_cell.length_c   1.000
_cell.angle_alpha   90.00
_cell.angle_beta   90.00
_cell.angle_gamma   90.00
#
_symmetry.space_group_name_H-M   'P 1'
#
loop_
_entity.id
_entity.type
_entity.pdbx_description
1 polymer ?
#
loop_
_entity_poly.entity_id
_entity_poly.type
_entity_poly.pdbx_seq_one_letter_code
_entity_poly.pdbx_strand_id
1 'polypeptide(L)'
;MRTRAALIGVWLLAIGSLVQAAAGGPDTYARFRRASDNAFRRYTIYDRDGDGQPEIRSLKRLGSRRGGGQGSVLVLIEERLTRTSASDRPLDLMPAVRTYLEDLGRQGLNAVLASVRLYDGPQHQDGLIVLALRDVLRSIYERAPDLRAAMLIGDFPTPFLVRQYYWPREDGLTLFAGTSREKAWKAVRHVRSIAEPVASPSDIVLADLDGNWDLAYRRDPERLGGLLAAFPDDPNRELTDTYERTAEQFEDFFFVQDGMWTEASAPGGKRRFTFSGEFNAECTAADRQQVNVLARPEISIGRINARHAGVEPNPSIKDTAGRGLLDDAGRPQALEFADEKDVPGQEALWVRSEQLERRLLQEYFRRNHAYRLTRDVSSFRPASITTEWDSSVPDMKAAVAGWKDENASDLDLKDLHLTALDFATWMSRPAFARAIKGHSGPTGFGFDPPASVEAYTAAVGGAPWWWTKDGRRLVPSLGPLKGWINYGVIRAMYENGKLSGVPALYFHTGCEAMTPAHYEREPYTSPRHGVWQIAESLLMFGDGLALVGRGKVFYDEPREFWAVMGRGGSFGDAWRRYFDVEGADAELAKDGIGRKRAYFWSVIGDCTLQLPVELVRPGSGPADQP
;
A
#
# COMPACT_ATOMS: atom_id res chain seq x y z
N MET A 1 2.77 15.05 -59.96
CA MET A 1 4.05 14.91 -60.71
C MET A 1 5.16 15.38 -59.81
N ARG A 2 6.22 14.66 -59.41
CA ARG A 2 6.70 13.29 -59.60
C ARG A 2 7.62 13.06 -58.36
N THR A 3 7.35 11.98 -57.61
CA THR A 3 8.27 10.99 -56.99
C THR A 3 9.68 11.42 -56.56
N ARG A 4 10.22 11.11 -55.36
CA ARG A 4 10.42 9.80 -54.66
C ARG A 4 10.70 10.07 -53.16
N ALA A 5 10.16 9.38 -52.14
CA ALA A 5 10.16 7.94 -51.78
C ALA A 5 11.56 7.39 -51.39
N ALA A 6 11.66 6.86 -50.15
CA ALA A 6 12.81 6.27 -49.40
C ALA A 6 13.41 7.25 -48.36
N LEU A 7 13.47 7.01 -47.04
CA LEU A 7 13.44 5.79 -46.23
C LEU A 7 12.43 5.91 -45.08
N ILE A 8 11.40 5.05 -45.10
CA ILE A 8 10.63 4.64 -43.92
C ILE A 8 10.92 3.16 -43.79
N GLY A 9 11.74 2.80 -42.81
CA GLY A 9 12.16 1.41 -42.59
C GLY A 9 13.34 1.39 -41.64
N VAL A 10 13.04 1.21 -40.35
CA VAL A 10 13.88 0.59 -39.28
C VAL A 10 13.24 0.75 -37.88
N TRP A 11 12.21 1.57 -37.68
CA TRP A 11 11.55 1.72 -36.35
C TRP A 11 10.31 0.84 -36.12
N LEU A 12 10.39 -0.46 -36.45
CA LEU A 12 9.34 -1.46 -36.15
C LEU A 12 9.92 -2.81 -35.66
N LEU A 13 11.13 -2.80 -35.11
CA LEU A 13 11.80 -4.01 -34.56
C LEU A 13 12.32 -3.85 -33.12
N ALA A 14 11.67 -3.00 -32.32
CA ALA A 14 11.91 -2.91 -30.87
C ALA A 14 10.61 -2.89 -30.04
N ILE A 15 9.51 -3.39 -30.60
CA ILE A 15 8.28 -3.73 -29.86
C ILE A 15 8.23 -5.25 -29.84
N GLY A 16 8.86 -5.82 -28.84
CA GLY A 16 9.12 -7.25 -28.79
C GLY A 16 9.98 -7.70 -27.62
N SER A 17 9.95 -6.99 -26.49
CA SER A 17 10.04 -7.65 -25.18
C SER A 17 8.73 -8.42 -24.97
N LEU A 18 8.50 -9.39 -25.86
CA LEU A 18 7.82 -10.61 -25.52
C LEU A 18 8.63 -11.16 -24.34
N VAL A 19 8.12 -10.92 -23.14
CA VAL A 19 8.02 -12.00 -22.17
C VAL A 19 7.24 -13.08 -22.90
N GLN A 20 7.94 -13.87 -23.72
CA GLN A 20 7.54 -15.24 -23.95
C GLN A 20 7.50 -15.80 -22.54
N ALA A 21 6.30 -15.88 -21.98
CA ALA A 21 5.99 -16.89 -21.00
C ALA A 21 6.43 -18.19 -21.65
N ALA A 22 7.69 -18.57 -21.42
CA ALA A 22 8.20 -19.86 -21.83
C ALA A 22 7.22 -20.82 -21.16
N ALA A 23 6.32 -21.39 -21.96
CA ALA A 23 5.30 -22.32 -21.49
C ALA A 23 6.03 -23.29 -20.58
N GLY A 24 5.75 -23.20 -19.28
CA GLY A 24 6.65 -23.71 -18.26
C GLY A 24 6.85 -25.20 -18.51
N GLY A 25 8.02 -25.57 -19.02
CA GLY A 25 8.35 -26.98 -19.20
C GLY A 25 8.16 -27.70 -17.86
N PRO A 26 7.93 -29.02 -17.85
CA PRO A 26 7.70 -29.80 -16.63
C PRO A 26 8.76 -29.62 -15.52
N ASP A 27 9.93 -29.02 -15.83
CA ASP A 27 10.98 -28.66 -14.89
C ASP A 27 10.73 -27.36 -14.08
N THR A 28 9.85 -26.44 -14.49
CA THR A 28 9.69 -25.14 -13.78
C THR A 28 9.26 -25.30 -12.33
N TYR A 29 8.21 -26.09 -12.07
CA TYR A 29 7.75 -26.37 -10.70
C TYR A 29 8.84 -27.05 -9.85
N ALA A 30 9.54 -28.03 -10.42
CA ALA A 30 10.57 -28.76 -9.70
C ALA A 30 11.76 -27.85 -9.36
N ARG A 31 12.13 -26.97 -10.29
CA ARG A 31 13.16 -25.94 -10.12
C ARG A 31 12.78 -24.94 -9.04
N PHE A 32 11.58 -24.35 -9.12
CA PHE A 32 11.05 -23.44 -8.11
C PHE A 32 11.04 -24.07 -6.71
N ARG A 33 10.46 -25.27 -6.58
CA ARG A 33 10.43 -25.99 -5.30
C ARG A 33 11.82 -26.25 -4.73
N ARG A 34 12.78 -26.69 -5.57
CA ARG A 34 14.18 -26.90 -5.14
C ARG A 34 14.84 -25.59 -4.71
N ALA A 35 14.60 -24.51 -5.45
CA ALA A 35 15.12 -23.17 -5.12
C ALA A 35 14.59 -22.70 -3.77
N SER A 36 13.28 -22.81 -3.53
CA SER A 36 12.64 -22.49 -2.25
C SER A 36 13.19 -23.36 -1.12
N ASP A 37 13.26 -24.69 -1.29
CA ASP A 37 13.79 -25.59 -0.25
C ASP A 37 15.24 -25.27 0.12
N ASN A 38 16.07 -24.91 -0.86
CA ASN A 38 17.43 -24.46 -0.62
C ASN A 38 17.49 -23.14 0.15
N ALA A 39 16.66 -22.17 -0.25
CA ALA A 39 16.56 -20.89 0.45
C ALA A 39 16.10 -21.09 1.90
N PHE A 40 15.07 -21.90 2.14
CA PHE A 40 14.54 -22.12 3.49
C PHE A 40 15.57 -22.74 4.44
N ARG A 41 16.38 -23.68 3.95
CA ARG A 41 17.51 -24.24 4.72
C ARG A 41 18.59 -23.21 5.00
N ARG A 42 18.92 -22.38 4.02
CA ARG A 42 19.97 -21.36 4.12
C ARG A 42 19.61 -20.22 5.06
N TYR A 43 18.35 -19.76 5.01
CA TYR A 43 17.90 -18.54 5.67
C TYR A 43 17.11 -18.79 6.95
N THR A 44 17.08 -20.02 7.47
CA THR A 44 16.57 -20.31 8.82
C THR A 44 17.64 -19.95 9.84
N ILE A 45 17.28 -19.17 10.87
CA ILE A 45 18.24 -18.58 11.83
C ILE A 45 19.22 -17.69 11.06
N TYR A 46 18.69 -16.88 10.15
CA TYR A 46 19.47 -15.92 9.39
C TYR A 46 19.59 -14.62 10.16
N ASP A 47 20.82 -14.37 10.57
CA ASP A 47 21.31 -13.15 11.18
C ASP A 47 22.11 -12.42 10.09
N ARG A 48 21.49 -11.39 9.52
CA ARG A 48 21.97 -10.70 8.32
C ARG A 48 23.21 -9.86 8.62
N ASP A 49 23.24 -9.19 9.76
CA ASP A 49 24.30 -8.26 10.13
C ASP A 49 25.30 -8.85 11.15
N GLY A 50 25.00 -10.02 11.71
CA GLY A 50 25.88 -10.76 12.61
C GLY A 50 25.83 -10.26 14.05
N ASP A 51 24.76 -9.56 14.46
CA ASP A 51 24.61 -9.01 15.81
C ASP A 51 24.15 -10.04 16.86
N GLY A 52 23.88 -11.28 16.44
CA GLY A 52 23.40 -12.37 17.27
C GLY A 52 21.87 -12.46 17.39
N GLN A 53 21.12 -11.59 16.72
CA GLN A 53 19.65 -11.54 16.73
C GLN A 53 19.08 -11.80 15.33
N PRO A 54 18.82 -13.06 14.95
CA PRO A 54 18.36 -13.39 13.61
C PRO A 54 17.08 -12.64 13.20
N GLU A 55 17.13 -11.90 12.08
CA GLU A 55 15.95 -11.30 11.44
C GLU A 55 14.95 -12.37 11.02
N ILE A 56 15.45 -13.52 10.53
CA ILE A 56 14.64 -14.70 10.22
C ILE A 56 15.02 -15.81 11.19
N ARG A 57 14.20 -15.98 12.23
CA ARG A 57 14.40 -17.01 13.25
C ARG A 57 14.03 -18.41 12.78
N SER A 58 13.08 -18.53 11.84
CA SER A 58 12.62 -19.81 11.31
C SER A 58 11.96 -19.63 9.95
N LEU A 59 12.27 -20.51 9.00
CA LEU A 59 11.61 -20.57 7.70
C LEU A 59 11.37 -22.04 7.31
N LYS A 60 10.10 -22.48 7.33
CA LYS A 60 9.75 -23.90 7.17
C LYS A 60 8.67 -24.08 6.11
N ARG A 61 8.91 -24.95 5.14
CA ARG A 61 7.89 -25.33 4.16
C ARG A 61 6.74 -26.06 4.84
N LEU A 62 5.52 -25.64 4.56
CA LEU A 62 4.28 -26.29 5.02
C LEU A 62 3.58 -27.06 3.90
N GLY A 63 3.74 -26.63 2.65
CA GLY A 63 3.06 -27.24 1.52
C GLY A 63 3.50 -26.65 0.19
N SER A 64 3.00 -27.25 -0.89
CA SER A 64 3.21 -26.73 -2.24
C SER A 64 2.13 -27.27 -3.17
N ARG A 65 1.79 -26.49 -4.19
CA ARG A 65 0.87 -26.87 -5.25
C ARG A 65 1.55 -26.67 -6.61
N ARG A 66 1.42 -27.65 -7.49
CA ARG A 66 1.84 -27.53 -8.88
C ARG A 66 0.72 -26.89 -9.69
N GLY A 67 1.07 -25.91 -10.52
CA GLY A 67 0.18 -25.30 -11.50
C GLY A 67 0.51 -25.74 -12.93
N GLY A 68 -0.15 -25.08 -13.88
CA GLY A 68 0.02 -25.22 -15.34
C GLY A 68 1.19 -24.44 -15.93
N GLY A 69 2.05 -23.82 -15.11
CA GLY A 69 3.28 -23.16 -15.55
C GLY A 69 3.13 -21.69 -15.92
N GLN A 70 2.15 -20.97 -15.38
CA GLN A 70 1.96 -19.52 -15.58
C GLN A 70 2.88 -18.63 -14.71
N GLY A 71 3.84 -19.25 -14.04
CA GLY A 71 4.75 -18.63 -13.08
C GLY A 71 4.64 -19.27 -11.70
N SER A 72 5.39 -18.72 -10.77
CA SER A 72 5.56 -19.24 -9.42
C SER A 72 5.24 -18.16 -8.38
N VAL A 73 4.63 -18.56 -7.27
CA VAL A 73 4.23 -17.71 -6.14
C VAL A 73 4.78 -18.32 -4.86
N LEU A 74 5.50 -17.51 -4.09
CA LEU A 74 5.89 -17.87 -2.73
C LEU A 74 4.86 -17.31 -1.75
N VAL A 75 4.28 -18.15 -0.90
CA VAL A 75 3.38 -17.75 0.16
C VAL A 75 4.09 -17.90 1.50
N LEU A 76 4.29 -16.79 2.20
CA LEU A 76 4.87 -16.73 3.54
C LEU A 76 3.76 -16.42 4.54
N ILE A 77 3.56 -17.29 5.53
CA ILE A 77 2.61 -17.07 6.61
C ILE A 77 3.35 -16.90 7.94
N GLU A 78 2.97 -15.90 8.73
CA GLU A 78 3.50 -15.69 10.08
C GLU A 78 3.31 -16.96 10.92
N GLU A 79 4.39 -17.47 11.56
CA GLU A 79 4.39 -18.77 12.25
C GLU A 79 3.31 -18.84 13.35
N ARG A 80 2.99 -17.71 14.00
CA ARG A 80 1.91 -17.63 15.00
C ARG A 80 0.56 -18.07 14.44
N LEU A 81 0.23 -17.66 13.21
CA LEU A 81 -1.05 -17.97 12.56
C LEU A 81 -1.20 -19.44 12.20
N THR A 82 -0.08 -20.17 12.08
CA THR A 82 -0.06 -21.60 11.75
C THR A 82 -0.37 -22.52 12.93
N ARG A 83 -0.37 -21.97 14.15
CA ARG A 83 -0.67 -22.70 15.38
C ARG A 83 -2.09 -22.36 15.81
N THR A 84 -2.85 -23.37 16.19
CA THR A 84 -4.19 -23.21 16.75
C THR A 84 -4.30 -24.10 17.98
N SER A 85 -4.75 -23.52 19.09
CA SER A 85 -5.03 -24.27 20.31
C SER A 85 -6.22 -25.21 20.09
N ALA A 86 -6.42 -26.20 20.98
CA ALA A 86 -7.58 -27.08 20.88
C ALA A 86 -8.92 -26.32 21.01
N SER A 87 -8.95 -25.26 21.85
CA SER A 87 -10.14 -24.42 22.06
C SER A 87 -10.44 -23.50 20.88
N ASP A 88 -9.44 -23.13 20.08
CA ASP A 88 -9.60 -22.21 18.94
C ASP A 88 -9.71 -22.96 17.59
N ARG A 89 -9.94 -24.27 17.58
CA ARG A 89 -9.98 -25.09 16.35
C ARG A 89 -10.89 -24.52 15.24
N PRO A 90 -12.07 -23.92 15.52
CA PRO A 90 -12.87 -23.26 14.49
C PRO A 90 -12.15 -22.10 13.77
N LEU A 91 -11.17 -21.49 14.43
CA LEU A 91 -10.34 -20.38 13.93
C LEU A 91 -8.99 -20.87 13.34
N ASP A 92 -8.87 -22.16 13.04
CA ASP A 92 -7.72 -22.68 12.29
C ASP A 92 -7.70 -22.09 10.88
N LEU A 93 -6.62 -21.39 10.55
CA LEU A 93 -6.43 -20.74 9.27
C LEU A 93 -5.89 -21.68 8.19
N MET A 94 -5.24 -22.76 8.59
CA MET A 94 -4.52 -23.62 7.65
C MET A 94 -5.41 -24.25 6.57
N PRO A 95 -6.66 -24.69 6.85
CA PRO A 95 -7.57 -25.13 5.80
C PRO A 95 -7.82 -24.05 4.73
N ALA A 96 -8.11 -22.81 5.14
CA ALA A 96 -8.37 -21.71 4.21
C ALA A 96 -7.14 -21.35 3.37
N VAL A 97 -5.95 -21.32 4.00
CA VAL A 97 -4.69 -21.05 3.30
C VAL A 97 -4.33 -22.19 2.33
N ARG A 98 -4.65 -23.44 2.65
CA ARG A 98 -4.48 -24.57 1.71
C ARG A 98 -5.41 -24.45 0.51
N THR A 99 -6.67 -24.09 0.72
CA THR A 99 -7.62 -23.79 -0.37
C THR A 99 -7.07 -22.67 -1.27
N TYR A 100 -6.50 -21.62 -0.69
CA TYR A 100 -5.83 -20.56 -1.45
C TYR A 100 -4.66 -21.10 -2.31
N LEU A 101 -3.85 -22.03 -1.80
CA LEU A 101 -2.81 -22.69 -2.61
C LEU A 101 -3.39 -23.50 -3.77
N GLU A 102 -4.52 -24.19 -3.55
CA GLU A 102 -5.22 -24.93 -4.60
C GLU A 102 -5.81 -24.01 -5.66
N ASP A 103 -6.37 -22.87 -5.24
CA ASP A 103 -6.86 -21.80 -6.08
C ASP A 103 -5.76 -21.25 -7.00
N LEU A 104 -4.57 -20.95 -6.47
CA LEU A 104 -3.41 -20.54 -7.26
C LEU A 104 -3.01 -21.63 -8.28
N GLY A 105 -3.00 -22.89 -7.85
CA GLY A 105 -2.72 -24.04 -8.72
C GLY A 105 -3.72 -24.17 -9.87
N ARG A 106 -5.02 -23.98 -9.59
CA ARG A 106 -6.11 -24.00 -10.60
C ARG A 106 -5.97 -22.88 -11.62
N GLN A 107 -5.44 -21.72 -11.22
CA GLN A 107 -5.09 -20.63 -12.14
C GLN A 107 -3.78 -20.86 -12.89
N GLY A 108 -3.12 -22.00 -12.68
CA GLY A 108 -1.91 -22.33 -13.42
C GLY A 108 -0.61 -21.91 -12.73
N LEU A 109 -0.66 -21.33 -11.54
CA LEU A 109 0.51 -20.88 -10.79
C LEU A 109 1.10 -22.02 -9.95
N ASN A 110 2.42 -22.16 -9.96
CA ASN A 110 3.13 -22.97 -8.99
C ASN A 110 3.14 -22.23 -7.65
N ALA A 111 2.78 -22.89 -6.55
CA ALA A 111 2.75 -22.25 -5.24
C ALA A 111 3.58 -23.05 -4.23
N VAL A 112 4.37 -22.34 -3.41
CA VAL A 112 5.03 -22.91 -2.22
C VAL A 112 4.57 -22.13 -1.00
N LEU A 113 4.09 -22.84 0.03
CA LEU A 113 3.72 -22.25 1.32
C LEU A 113 4.81 -22.54 2.35
N ALA A 114 5.23 -21.50 3.06
CA ALA A 114 6.15 -21.61 4.18
C ALA A 114 5.67 -20.79 5.38
N SER A 115 5.86 -21.33 6.58
CA SER A 115 5.78 -20.55 7.82
C SER A 115 7.08 -19.78 8.02
N VAL A 116 6.98 -18.52 8.42
CA VAL A 116 8.11 -17.68 8.78
C VAL A 116 7.95 -17.13 10.19
N ARG A 117 9.02 -17.21 10.99
CA ARG A 117 9.13 -16.49 12.26
C ARG A 117 10.22 -15.46 12.12
N LEU A 118 9.84 -14.20 12.19
CA LEU A 118 10.75 -13.06 12.11
C LEU A 118 11.21 -12.64 13.50
N TYR A 119 12.18 -11.73 13.53
CA TYR A 119 12.53 -10.99 14.74
C TYR A 119 11.33 -10.17 15.23
N ASP A 120 11.03 -10.27 16.53
CA ASP A 120 9.89 -9.62 17.20
C ASP A 120 10.31 -8.84 18.46
N GLY A 121 11.61 -8.56 18.60
CA GLY A 121 12.16 -7.88 19.76
C GLY A 121 11.93 -6.36 19.74
N PRO A 122 12.36 -5.65 20.79
CA PRO A 122 12.01 -4.24 21.02
C PRO A 122 12.79 -3.25 20.13
N GLN A 123 13.91 -3.67 19.53
CA GLN A 123 14.69 -2.81 18.64
C GLN A 123 13.96 -2.59 17.32
N HIS A 124 13.86 -1.33 16.90
CA HIS A 124 13.32 -0.96 15.59
C HIS A 124 14.34 -1.31 14.50
N GLN A 125 14.03 -2.32 13.70
CA GLN A 125 14.90 -2.83 12.62
C GLN A 125 14.07 -3.46 11.49
N ASP A 126 12.90 -2.91 11.23
CA ASP A 126 11.96 -3.39 10.24
C ASP A 126 12.59 -3.40 8.84
N GLY A 127 13.38 -2.37 8.50
CA GLY A 127 14.12 -2.30 7.25
C GLY A 127 15.16 -3.43 7.11
N LEU A 128 15.84 -3.81 8.18
CA LEU A 128 16.81 -4.92 8.18
C LEU A 128 16.10 -6.27 7.96
N ILE A 129 14.95 -6.46 8.60
CA ILE A 129 14.12 -7.67 8.40
C ILE A 129 13.58 -7.73 6.96
N VAL A 130 13.18 -6.60 6.38
CA VAL A 130 12.78 -6.51 4.96
C VAL A 130 13.94 -6.92 4.05
N LEU A 131 15.16 -6.45 4.29
CA LEU A 131 16.33 -6.87 3.51
C LEU A 131 16.63 -8.36 3.65
N ALA A 132 16.48 -8.93 4.85
CA ALA A 132 16.62 -10.36 5.07
C ALA A 132 15.59 -11.19 4.28
N LEU A 133 14.32 -10.74 4.26
CA LEU A 133 13.27 -11.35 3.42
C LEU A 133 13.59 -11.22 1.92
N ARG A 134 14.11 -10.06 1.51
CA ARG A 134 14.54 -9.81 0.12
C ARG A 134 15.63 -10.79 -0.31
N ASP A 135 16.58 -11.14 0.56
CA ASP A 135 17.61 -12.14 0.23
C ASP A 135 17.02 -13.52 -0.06
N VAL A 136 15.99 -13.92 0.69
CA VAL A 136 15.27 -15.18 0.44
C VAL A 136 14.66 -15.14 -0.96
N LEU A 137 13.95 -14.06 -1.29
CA LEU A 137 13.27 -13.88 -2.58
C LEU A 137 14.28 -13.85 -3.73
N ARG A 138 15.36 -13.06 -3.60
CA ARG A 138 16.47 -12.99 -4.56
C ARG A 138 17.11 -14.36 -4.79
N SER A 139 17.46 -15.09 -3.74
CA SER A 139 18.07 -16.43 -3.83
C SER A 139 17.13 -17.48 -4.46
N ILE A 140 15.81 -17.28 -4.40
CA ILE A 140 14.84 -18.11 -5.11
C ILE A 140 14.78 -17.69 -6.58
N TYR A 141 14.61 -16.39 -6.85
CA TYR A 141 14.47 -15.82 -8.18
C TYR A 141 15.67 -16.15 -9.08
N GLU A 142 16.90 -16.00 -8.59
CA GLU A 142 18.13 -16.33 -9.33
C GLU A 142 18.16 -17.78 -9.85
N ARG A 143 17.49 -18.71 -9.15
CA ARG A 143 17.42 -20.13 -9.51
C ARG A 143 16.11 -20.51 -10.19
N ALA A 144 15.07 -19.70 -10.02
CA ALA A 144 13.72 -19.87 -10.54
C ALA A 144 13.14 -18.50 -10.93
N PRO A 145 13.58 -17.93 -12.07
CA PRO A 145 13.19 -16.58 -12.51
C PRO A 145 11.72 -16.49 -12.96
N ASP A 146 10.99 -17.60 -12.90
CA ASP A 146 9.53 -17.63 -13.05
C ASP A 146 8.79 -17.29 -11.75
N LEU A 147 9.48 -17.00 -10.63
CA LEU A 147 8.88 -16.37 -9.45
C LEU A 147 8.30 -15.00 -9.86
N ARG A 148 6.98 -14.84 -9.72
CA ARG A 148 6.26 -13.62 -10.11
C ARG A 148 5.74 -12.82 -8.93
N ALA A 149 5.49 -13.48 -7.79
CA ALA A 149 4.95 -12.81 -6.62
C ALA A 149 5.34 -13.49 -5.31
N ALA A 150 5.37 -12.68 -4.25
CA ALA A 150 5.41 -13.12 -2.88
C ALA A 150 4.15 -12.63 -2.13
N MET A 151 3.47 -13.56 -1.46
CA MET A 151 2.29 -13.30 -0.64
C MET A 151 2.67 -13.39 0.83
N LEU A 152 2.52 -12.30 1.57
CA LEU A 152 2.81 -12.20 3.00
C LEU A 152 1.49 -12.24 3.78
N ILE A 153 1.28 -13.27 4.60
CA ILE A 153 0.04 -13.48 5.38
C ILE A 153 0.35 -13.34 6.88
N GLY A 154 -0.20 -12.29 7.50
CA GLY A 154 0.06 -11.93 8.89
C GLY A 154 0.81 -10.62 9.02
N ASP A 155 1.42 -10.41 10.19
CA ASP A 155 2.12 -9.17 10.51
C ASP A 155 3.57 -9.21 10.03
N PHE A 156 3.90 -8.35 9.08
CA PHE A 156 5.22 -8.26 8.44
C PHE A 156 5.71 -6.82 8.43
N PRO A 157 7.02 -6.57 8.61
CA PRO A 157 7.58 -5.23 8.59
C PRO A 157 7.35 -4.54 7.24
N THR A 158 7.17 -3.22 7.31
CA THR A 158 6.95 -2.36 6.14
C THR A 158 8.18 -1.49 5.90
N PRO A 159 8.76 -1.50 4.68
CA PRO A 159 9.89 -0.62 4.38
C PRO A 159 9.46 0.84 4.40
N PHE A 160 10.15 1.65 5.22
CA PHE A 160 10.00 3.09 5.29
C PHE A 160 10.95 3.79 4.32
N LEU A 161 10.41 4.49 3.32
CA LEU A 161 11.17 5.24 2.34
C LEU A 161 11.18 6.75 2.66
N VAL A 162 12.38 7.30 2.79
CA VAL A 162 12.66 8.74 2.88
C VAL A 162 13.37 9.17 1.60
N ARG A 163 12.94 10.28 1.02
CA ARG A 163 13.59 10.85 -0.16
C ARG A 163 13.96 12.30 0.06
N GLN A 164 15.13 12.67 -0.45
CA GLN A 164 15.54 14.05 -0.59
C GLN A 164 15.83 14.31 -2.06
N TYR A 165 15.33 15.41 -2.62
CA TYR A 165 15.52 15.76 -4.02
C TYR A 165 15.70 17.26 -4.18
N TYR A 166 16.33 17.65 -5.28
CA TYR A 166 16.49 19.05 -5.65
C TYR A 166 15.19 19.57 -6.29
N TRP A 167 14.56 20.57 -5.66
CA TRP A 167 13.35 21.19 -6.19
C TRP A 167 13.56 22.68 -6.47
N PRO A 168 13.85 23.06 -7.72
CA PRO A 168 13.86 24.45 -8.13
C PRO A 168 12.40 24.94 -8.26
N ARG A 169 12.10 26.07 -7.63
CA ARG A 169 10.76 26.68 -7.63
C ARG A 169 10.83 28.18 -7.91
N GLU A 170 9.67 28.76 -8.20
CA GLU A 170 9.46 30.20 -8.37
C GLU A 170 8.08 30.59 -7.84
N ASP A 171 7.91 30.41 -6.53
CA ASP A 171 6.70 30.70 -5.78
C ASP A 171 7.05 31.17 -4.36
N GLY A 172 6.06 31.20 -3.47
CA GLY A 172 6.21 31.73 -2.13
C GLY A 172 7.21 30.93 -1.30
N LEU A 173 8.05 31.63 -0.53
CA LEU A 173 9.00 31.05 0.40
C LEU A 173 9.06 31.89 1.66
N THR A 174 9.10 31.22 2.81
CA THR A 174 9.45 31.83 4.08
C THR A 174 10.70 31.15 4.61
N LEU A 175 11.72 31.93 4.92
CA LEU A 175 12.93 31.47 5.63
C LEU A 175 12.89 31.98 7.06
N PHE A 176 13.39 31.17 7.98
CA PHE A 176 13.48 31.47 9.42
C PHE A 176 12.13 31.84 10.05
N ALA A 177 11.08 31.11 9.65
CA ALA A 177 9.71 31.36 10.10
C ALA A 177 9.61 31.43 11.63
N GLY A 178 8.90 32.42 12.15
CA GLY A 178 8.70 32.64 13.58
C GLY A 178 9.91 33.22 14.33
N THR A 179 10.97 33.64 13.63
CA THR A 179 12.17 34.23 14.25
C THR A 179 12.32 35.72 13.91
N SER A 180 13.20 36.42 14.62
CA SER A 180 13.57 37.81 14.30
C SER A 180 14.27 37.98 12.94
N ARG A 181 14.65 36.88 12.30
CA ARG A 181 15.32 36.84 10.98
C ARG A 181 14.37 36.41 9.86
N GLU A 182 13.07 36.27 10.13
CA GLU A 182 12.09 35.83 9.15
C GLU A 182 12.16 36.68 7.88
N LYS A 183 12.23 36.01 6.73
CA LYS A 183 12.11 36.64 5.42
C LYS A 183 11.05 35.88 4.63
N ALA A 184 10.01 36.58 4.20
CA ALA A 184 8.93 36.00 3.43
C ALA A 184 8.82 36.68 2.06
N TRP A 185 8.71 35.87 1.02
CA TRP A 185 8.43 36.31 -0.34
C TRP A 185 7.11 35.70 -0.80
N LYS A 186 6.30 36.49 -1.53
CA LYS A 186 5.13 35.97 -2.23
C LYS A 186 5.52 35.10 -3.44
N ALA A 187 6.62 35.46 -4.08
CA ALA A 187 7.25 34.69 -5.16
C ALA A 187 8.75 35.01 -5.18
N VAL A 188 9.59 33.98 -5.19
CA VAL A 188 11.04 34.11 -5.35
C VAL A 188 11.60 32.83 -5.97
N ARG A 189 12.59 32.98 -6.86
CA ARG A 189 13.36 31.82 -7.34
C ARG A 189 14.06 31.21 -6.14
N HIS A 190 13.78 29.95 -5.87
CA HIS A 190 14.39 29.28 -4.74
C HIS A 190 14.64 27.81 -5.03
N VAL A 191 15.39 27.18 -4.13
CA VAL A 191 15.63 25.75 -4.12
C VAL A 191 15.20 25.20 -2.76
N ARG A 192 14.46 24.10 -2.80
CA ARG A 192 14.18 23.24 -1.65
C ARG A 192 14.88 21.90 -1.86
N SER A 193 15.69 21.48 -0.90
CA SER A 193 16.21 20.12 -0.80
C SER A 193 16.09 19.65 0.65
N ILE A 194 14.98 19.00 0.99
CA ILE A 194 14.68 18.52 2.34
C ILE A 194 14.33 17.04 2.25
N ALA A 195 14.83 16.24 3.19
CA ALA A 195 14.46 14.85 3.32
C ALA A 195 13.03 14.74 3.88
N GLU A 196 12.18 13.97 3.21
CA GLU A 196 10.80 13.76 3.64
C GLU A 196 10.36 12.29 3.49
N PRO A 197 9.47 11.80 4.38
CA PRO A 197 8.75 10.55 4.16
C PRO A 197 8.02 10.58 2.81
N VAL A 198 8.15 9.49 2.05
CA VAL A 198 7.45 9.34 0.77
C VAL A 198 6.65 8.04 0.63
N ALA A 199 6.96 6.99 1.38
CA ALA A 199 6.14 5.79 1.37
C ALA A 199 6.40 4.89 2.59
N SER A 200 5.33 4.34 3.14
CA SER A 200 5.33 3.12 3.94
C SER A 200 3.98 2.42 3.73
N PRO A 201 3.93 1.10 3.45
CA PRO A 201 5.03 0.34 2.88
C PRO A 201 5.49 0.94 1.55
N SER A 202 6.80 0.87 1.28
CA SER A 202 7.40 1.06 -0.04
C SER A 202 7.78 -0.30 -0.65
N ASP A 203 6.81 -1.03 -1.19
CA ASP A 203 7.03 -2.44 -1.56
C ASP A 203 8.06 -2.65 -2.68
N ILE A 204 8.43 -1.60 -3.41
CA ILE A 204 9.55 -1.64 -4.36
C ILE A 204 10.84 -2.16 -3.70
N VAL A 205 11.10 -1.85 -2.43
CA VAL A 205 12.30 -2.31 -1.71
C VAL A 205 12.37 -3.84 -1.64
N LEU A 206 11.23 -4.51 -1.46
CA LEU A 206 11.15 -5.96 -1.38
C LEU A 206 10.97 -6.62 -2.76
N ALA A 207 10.40 -5.88 -3.71
CA ALA A 207 10.02 -6.34 -5.03
C ALA A 207 11.14 -6.24 -6.09
N ASP A 208 12.00 -5.23 -5.97
CA ASP A 208 13.23 -5.07 -6.74
C ASP A 208 14.31 -5.95 -6.11
N LEU A 209 14.59 -7.08 -6.73
CA LEU A 209 15.46 -8.14 -6.27
C LEU A 209 16.91 -7.95 -6.72
N ASP A 210 17.22 -7.09 -7.69
CA ASP A 210 18.59 -6.84 -8.16
C ASP A 210 19.13 -5.44 -7.82
N GLY A 211 18.27 -4.54 -7.36
CA GLY A 211 18.60 -3.21 -6.89
C GLY A 211 19.52 -3.14 -5.67
N ASN A 212 20.06 -1.96 -5.45
CA ASN A 212 21.10 -1.65 -4.46
C ASN A 212 20.51 -1.09 -3.15
N TRP A 213 19.37 -1.62 -2.69
CA TRP A 213 18.65 -1.13 -1.52
C TRP A 213 19.45 -1.18 -0.21
N ASP A 214 20.42 -2.09 -0.12
CA ASP A 214 21.39 -2.15 0.97
C ASP A 214 22.18 -0.84 1.16
N LEU A 215 22.52 -0.16 0.07
CA LEU A 215 23.24 1.11 0.12
C LEU A 215 22.35 2.27 0.57
N ALA A 216 21.04 2.13 0.36
CA ALA A 216 20.04 3.12 0.76
C ALA A 216 19.62 2.95 2.22
N TYR A 217 19.75 1.76 2.80
CA TYR A 217 19.28 1.50 4.17
C TYR A 217 20.12 2.23 5.23
N ARG A 218 19.42 2.73 6.26
CA ARG A 218 19.94 3.42 7.44
C ARG A 218 19.24 2.86 8.67
N ARG A 219 19.99 2.09 9.48
CA ARG A 219 19.48 1.47 10.70
C ARG A 219 19.38 2.48 11.84
N ASP A 220 20.51 3.13 12.14
CA ASP A 220 20.63 4.02 13.30
C ASP A 220 19.92 5.36 13.08
N PRO A 221 19.49 6.04 14.17
CA PRO A 221 18.95 7.40 14.08
C PRO A 221 19.93 8.36 13.39
N GLU A 222 19.51 8.93 12.27
CA GLU A 222 20.32 9.84 11.45
C GLU A 222 19.60 11.19 11.29
N ARG A 223 20.36 12.28 11.40
CA ARG A 223 19.89 13.63 11.08
C ARG A 223 20.30 13.99 9.66
N LEU A 224 19.33 14.02 8.76
CA LEU A 224 19.55 14.39 7.36
C LEU A 224 19.45 15.91 7.21
N GLY A 225 20.53 16.53 6.74
CA GLY A 225 20.57 17.96 6.48
C GLY A 225 19.69 18.35 5.28
N GLY A 226 19.00 19.49 5.39
CA GLY A 226 18.21 20.09 4.32
C GLY A 226 18.62 21.55 4.04
N LEU A 227 18.19 22.04 2.88
CA LEU A 227 18.45 23.39 2.39
C LEU A 227 17.18 24.03 1.86
N LEU A 228 16.92 25.26 2.32
CA LEU A 228 16.05 26.23 1.67
C LEU A 228 16.90 27.44 1.29
N ALA A 229 16.96 27.80 0.00
CA ALA A 229 17.80 28.90 -0.46
C ALA A 229 17.04 29.76 -1.47
N ALA A 230 16.96 31.07 -1.22
CA ALA A 230 16.31 32.04 -2.10
C ALA A 230 17.35 32.75 -2.97
N PHE A 231 17.08 32.92 -4.26
CA PHE A 231 17.97 33.49 -5.26
C PHE A 231 17.30 34.66 -5.99
N PRO A 232 17.04 35.79 -5.29
CA PRO A 232 16.36 36.94 -5.90
C PRO A 232 17.14 37.49 -7.11
N ASP A 233 18.46 37.54 -6.99
CA ASP A 233 19.34 38.20 -7.97
C ASP A 233 20.11 37.22 -8.87
N ASP A 234 19.98 35.91 -8.66
CA ASP A 234 20.73 34.91 -9.42
C ASP A 234 19.79 33.98 -10.21
N PRO A 235 19.74 34.12 -11.56
CA PRO A 235 18.91 33.26 -12.39
C PRO A 235 19.38 31.79 -12.40
N ASN A 236 20.66 31.55 -12.14
CA ASN A 236 21.23 30.19 -12.12
C ASN A 236 20.97 29.45 -10.82
N ARG A 237 20.46 30.14 -9.79
CA ARG A 237 20.17 29.59 -8.45
C ARG A 237 21.40 28.97 -7.78
N GLU A 238 22.57 29.58 -7.94
CA GLU A 238 23.83 29.08 -7.38
C GLU A 238 24.35 29.97 -6.27
N LEU A 239 24.15 31.29 -6.31
CA LEU A 239 24.79 32.26 -5.43
C LEU A 239 23.77 33.05 -4.61
N THR A 240 23.79 32.90 -3.28
CA THR A 240 22.93 33.67 -2.37
C THR A 240 23.53 33.85 -0.98
N ASP A 241 23.15 34.91 -0.27
CA ASP A 241 23.36 35.08 1.18
C ASP A 241 22.10 34.70 2.00
N THR A 242 21.03 34.31 1.34
CA THR A 242 19.70 34.16 1.91
C THR A 242 19.27 32.69 1.81
N TYR A 243 19.66 31.94 2.83
CA TYR A 243 19.44 30.51 2.92
C TYR A 243 19.26 30.06 4.37
N GLU A 244 18.57 28.94 4.55
CA GLU A 244 18.33 28.27 5.83
C GLU A 244 18.70 26.79 5.69
N ARG A 245 19.35 26.25 6.72
CA ARG A 245 19.60 24.81 6.84
C ARG A 245 18.54 24.23 7.75
N THR A 246 17.93 23.15 7.30
CA THR A 246 17.02 22.33 8.10
C THR A 246 17.71 21.02 8.46
N ALA A 247 17.16 20.28 9.41
CA ALA A 247 17.61 18.93 9.71
C ALA A 247 16.43 18.12 10.23
N GLU A 248 16.12 17.03 9.54
CA GLU A 248 15.07 16.08 9.95
C GLU A 248 15.74 14.80 10.46
N GLN A 249 15.14 14.20 11.49
CA GLN A 249 15.65 12.97 12.09
C GLN A 249 14.80 11.78 11.68
N PHE A 250 15.44 10.71 11.22
CA PHE A 250 14.83 9.46 10.84
C PHE A 250 15.61 8.30 11.45
N GLU A 251 14.97 7.14 11.61
CA GLU A 251 15.58 5.88 12.04
C GLU A 251 14.94 4.74 11.24
N ASP A 252 15.67 3.64 11.08
CA ASP A 252 15.23 2.44 10.34
C ASP A 252 14.52 2.74 9.00
N PHE A 253 15.24 3.34 8.06
CA PHE A 253 14.67 3.82 6.81
C PHE A 253 15.57 3.58 5.59
N PHE A 254 14.97 3.62 4.40
CA PHE A 254 15.68 3.61 3.13
C PHE A 254 15.77 5.04 2.60
N PHE A 255 16.99 5.52 2.38
CA PHE A 255 17.25 6.88 1.92
C PHE A 255 17.54 6.94 0.42
N VAL A 256 16.64 7.57 -0.33
CA VAL A 256 16.89 7.93 -1.73
C VAL A 256 17.39 9.37 -1.79
N GLN A 257 18.71 9.51 -1.96
CA GLN A 257 19.41 10.80 -2.00
C GLN A 257 19.55 11.32 -3.44
N ASP A 258 18.52 12.03 -3.90
CA ASP A 258 18.48 12.70 -5.21
C ASP A 258 18.72 14.23 -5.09
N GLY A 259 18.96 14.74 -3.89
CA GLY A 259 18.98 16.19 -3.61
C GLY A 259 20.30 16.73 -3.08
N MET A 260 21.42 16.08 -3.38
CA MET A 260 22.74 16.44 -2.83
C MET A 260 23.28 17.75 -3.40
N TRP A 261 23.88 18.58 -2.54
CA TRP A 261 24.59 19.79 -2.92
C TRP A 261 25.94 19.91 -2.22
N THR A 262 26.83 20.72 -2.79
CA THR A 262 28.04 21.21 -2.12
C THR A 262 27.94 22.71 -1.92
N GLU A 263 28.62 23.23 -0.90
CA GLU A 263 28.61 24.64 -0.53
C GLU A 263 30.04 25.20 -0.50
N ALA A 264 30.25 26.36 -1.10
CA ALA A 264 31.51 27.10 -1.05
C ALA A 264 31.28 28.56 -0.62
N SER A 265 32.25 29.14 0.09
CA SER A 265 32.26 30.57 0.37
C SER A 265 32.42 31.37 -0.93
N ALA A 266 31.71 32.48 -1.06
CA ALA A 266 31.81 33.40 -2.18
C ALA A 266 31.96 34.86 -1.70
N PRO A 267 32.41 35.79 -2.57
CA PRO A 267 32.56 37.20 -2.20
C PRO A 267 31.27 37.84 -1.68
N GLY A 268 31.41 38.85 -0.82
CA GLY A 268 30.27 39.61 -0.29
C GLY A 268 29.43 38.86 0.75
N GLY A 269 30.00 37.84 1.42
CA GLY A 269 29.29 37.05 2.43
C GLY A 269 28.30 36.03 1.87
N LYS A 270 28.26 35.87 0.55
CA LYS A 270 27.39 34.90 -0.13
C LYS A 270 27.95 33.48 -0.05
N ARG A 271 27.06 32.51 -0.28
CA ARG A 271 27.39 31.10 -0.50
C ARG A 271 27.10 30.72 -1.93
N ARG A 272 27.97 29.89 -2.49
CA ARG A 272 27.75 29.19 -3.75
C ARG A 272 27.29 27.76 -3.46
N PHE A 273 26.14 27.39 -3.99
CA PHE A 273 25.58 26.05 -3.97
C PHE A 273 25.82 25.39 -5.34
N THR A 274 26.31 24.17 -5.34
CA THR A 274 26.44 23.34 -6.55
C THR A 274 25.66 22.05 -6.34
N PHE A 275 24.62 21.86 -7.15
CA PHE A 275 23.74 20.70 -7.06
C PHE A 275 24.33 19.57 -7.89
N SER A 276 24.60 18.43 -7.25
CA SER A 276 25.40 17.34 -7.85
C SER A 276 24.58 16.43 -8.77
N GLY A 277 23.33 16.78 -9.04
CA GLY A 277 22.36 15.90 -9.67
C GLY A 277 22.00 14.74 -8.75
N GLU A 278 21.41 13.70 -9.35
CA GLU A 278 20.81 12.61 -8.61
C GLU A 278 21.67 11.37 -8.64
N PHE A 279 21.94 10.81 -7.46
CA PHE A 279 22.83 9.67 -7.34
C PHE A 279 22.17 8.36 -7.77
N ASN A 280 20.85 8.25 -7.59
CA ASN A 280 20.06 7.05 -7.92
C ASN A 280 20.69 5.77 -7.34
N ALA A 281 21.13 5.85 -6.07
CA ALA A 281 21.95 4.84 -5.41
C ALA A 281 21.33 3.45 -5.46
N GLU A 282 20.01 3.40 -5.34
CA GLU A 282 19.19 2.19 -5.32
C GLU A 282 19.11 1.51 -6.68
N CYS A 283 19.28 2.25 -7.78
CA CYS A 283 19.10 1.73 -9.13
C CYS A 283 20.30 0.89 -9.59
N THR A 284 20.02 -0.18 -10.33
CA THR A 284 21.05 -0.97 -11.01
C THR A 284 21.69 -0.20 -12.17
N ALA A 285 22.78 -0.75 -12.71
CA ALA A 285 23.38 -0.20 -13.94
C ALA A 285 22.43 -0.25 -15.14
N ALA A 286 21.55 -1.25 -15.20
CA ALA A 286 20.54 -1.38 -16.25
C ALA A 286 19.42 -0.33 -16.07
N ASP A 287 18.93 -0.14 -14.85
CA ASP A 287 17.88 0.85 -14.58
C ASP A 287 18.33 2.29 -14.82
N ARG A 288 19.62 2.58 -14.62
CA ARG A 288 20.23 3.87 -14.95
C ARG A 288 20.26 4.18 -16.45
N GLN A 289 19.96 3.21 -17.31
CA GLN A 289 19.83 3.42 -18.77
C GLN A 289 18.41 3.80 -19.19
N GLN A 290 17.44 3.78 -18.26
CA GLN A 290 16.07 4.23 -18.55
C GLN A 290 16.03 5.73 -18.81
N VAL A 291 15.01 6.14 -19.56
CA VAL A 291 14.76 7.54 -19.88
C VAL A 291 14.49 8.33 -18.60
N ASN A 292 13.66 7.79 -17.72
CA ASN A 292 13.49 8.24 -16.35
C ASN A 292 14.09 7.18 -15.42
N VAL A 293 15.16 7.53 -14.71
CA VAL A 293 15.89 6.56 -13.87
C VAL A 293 15.11 6.27 -12.59
N LEU A 294 14.71 5.01 -12.43
CA LEU A 294 14.05 4.45 -11.26
C LEU A 294 14.29 2.94 -11.17
N ALA A 295 14.34 2.41 -9.95
CA ALA A 295 14.39 0.99 -9.63
C ALA A 295 13.10 0.29 -10.08
N ARG A 296 13.21 -0.95 -10.56
CA ARG A 296 12.07 -1.70 -11.08
C ARG A 296 11.84 -3.00 -10.30
N PRO A 297 10.58 -3.41 -10.13
CA PRO A 297 10.27 -4.66 -9.43
C PRO A 297 10.35 -5.87 -10.37
N GLU A 298 11.12 -6.91 -10.01
CA GLU A 298 11.08 -8.21 -10.70
C GLU A 298 9.78 -8.96 -10.38
N ILE A 299 9.30 -8.83 -9.14
CA ILE A 299 8.14 -9.55 -8.62
C ILE A 299 7.11 -8.60 -8.01
N SER A 300 5.90 -9.08 -7.77
CA SER A 300 4.88 -8.34 -7.02
C SER A 300 4.84 -8.78 -5.56
N ILE A 301 4.57 -7.86 -4.65
CA ILE A 301 4.35 -8.16 -3.23
C ILE A 301 2.86 -7.97 -2.92
N GLY A 302 2.25 -8.96 -2.26
CA GLY A 302 0.90 -8.85 -1.71
C GLY A 302 0.94 -9.06 -0.21
N ARG A 303 0.27 -8.19 0.56
CA ARG A 303 0.22 -8.24 2.03
C ARG A 303 -1.20 -8.45 2.52
N ILE A 304 -1.45 -9.58 3.19
CA ILE A 304 -2.75 -9.91 3.80
C ILE A 304 -2.55 -9.87 5.31
N ASN A 305 -2.79 -8.70 5.90
CA ASN A 305 -2.68 -8.47 7.34
C ASN A 305 -4.05 -8.06 7.89
N ALA A 306 -4.51 -8.78 8.93
CA ALA A 306 -5.74 -8.44 9.64
C ALA A 306 -5.45 -7.98 11.07
N ARG A 307 -4.19 -7.97 11.52
CA ARG A 307 -3.83 -7.69 12.91
C ARG A 307 -4.14 -6.25 13.27
N HIS A 308 -3.88 -5.30 12.36
CA HIS A 308 -4.14 -3.88 12.55
C HIS A 308 -5.62 -3.54 12.71
N ALA A 309 -6.46 -4.22 11.93
CA ALA A 309 -7.92 -4.15 11.95
C ALA A 309 -8.56 -5.05 13.03
N GLY A 310 -7.85 -6.08 13.48
CA GLY A 310 -8.30 -7.07 14.46
C GLY A 310 -8.26 -6.56 15.89
N VAL A 311 -9.01 -5.50 16.19
CA VAL A 311 -9.13 -4.93 17.54
C VAL A 311 -10.58 -5.01 18.04
N GLU A 312 -10.74 -5.29 19.33
CA GLU A 312 -12.03 -5.39 20.00
C GLU A 312 -12.16 -4.34 21.11
N PRO A 313 -13.41 -3.94 21.46
CA PRO A 313 -13.65 -3.07 22.60
C PRO A 313 -13.05 -3.66 23.88
N ASN A 314 -12.27 -2.86 24.59
CA ASN A 314 -11.52 -3.29 25.76
C ASN A 314 -12.47 -3.76 26.88
N PRO A 315 -12.47 -5.07 27.24
CA PRO A 315 -13.40 -5.61 28.22
C PRO A 315 -13.13 -5.11 29.65
N SER A 316 -11.95 -4.54 29.92
CA SER A 316 -11.59 -3.98 31.23
C SER A 316 -12.24 -2.63 31.51
N ILE A 317 -12.77 -1.95 30.49
CA ILE A 317 -13.45 -0.67 30.67
C ILE A 317 -14.86 -0.95 31.17
N LYS A 318 -15.14 -0.45 32.38
CA LYS A 318 -16.43 -0.57 33.05
C LYS A 318 -16.91 0.81 33.50
N ASP A 319 -18.22 1.01 33.41
CA ASP A 319 -18.87 2.19 33.96
C ASP A 319 -19.12 2.06 35.47
N THR A 320 -19.71 3.09 36.08
CA THR A 320 -20.03 3.10 37.52
C THR A 320 -21.03 2.01 37.95
N ALA A 321 -21.77 1.43 37.01
CA ALA A 321 -22.69 0.31 37.23
C ALA A 321 -22.07 -1.06 36.89
N GLY A 322 -20.79 -1.11 36.49
CA GLY A 322 -20.09 -2.34 36.11
C GLY A 322 -20.40 -2.84 34.69
N ARG A 323 -21.05 -2.04 33.84
CA ARG A 323 -21.34 -2.38 32.44
C ARG A 323 -20.13 -2.12 31.55
N GLY A 324 -19.95 -2.95 30.52
CA GLY A 324 -18.87 -2.81 29.53
C GLY A 324 -19.31 -2.08 28.26
N LEU A 325 -18.35 -1.82 27.36
CA LEU A 325 -18.59 -1.10 26.10
C LEU A 325 -19.64 -1.76 25.18
N LEU A 326 -19.80 -3.08 25.28
CA LEU A 326 -20.79 -3.86 24.55
C LEU A 326 -21.90 -4.35 25.50
N ASP A 327 -23.14 -4.41 25.02
CA ASP A 327 -24.29 -5.00 25.72
C ASP A 327 -24.31 -6.54 25.63
N ASP A 328 -25.33 -7.16 26.23
CA ASP A 328 -25.49 -8.63 26.24
C ASP A 328 -25.70 -9.23 24.83
N ALA A 329 -26.08 -8.39 23.85
CA ALA A 329 -26.20 -8.77 22.44
C ALA A 329 -24.93 -8.48 21.64
N GLY A 330 -23.85 -8.02 22.29
CA GLY A 330 -22.59 -7.65 21.64
C GLY A 330 -22.64 -6.31 20.91
N ARG A 331 -23.64 -5.47 21.16
CA ARG A 331 -23.80 -4.17 20.48
C ARG A 331 -23.17 -3.03 21.29
N PRO A 332 -22.62 -2.00 20.62
CA PRO A 332 -22.12 -0.80 21.30
C PRO A 332 -23.18 -0.15 22.20
N GLN A 333 -22.83 0.13 23.46
CA GLN A 333 -23.69 0.83 24.41
C GLN A 333 -22.99 2.03 25.05
N ALA A 334 -23.79 2.93 25.65
CA ALA A 334 -23.29 4.10 26.36
C ALA A 334 -22.89 3.75 27.81
N LEU A 335 -21.78 4.33 28.27
CA LEU A 335 -21.24 4.17 29.61
C LEU A 335 -21.25 5.50 30.39
N GLU A 336 -21.45 5.44 31.70
CA GLU A 336 -21.44 6.59 32.62
C GLU A 336 -20.31 6.46 33.67
N PHE A 337 -19.40 7.42 33.68
CA PHE A 337 -18.26 7.47 34.59
C PHE A 337 -18.50 8.45 35.75
N ALA A 338 -17.74 8.30 36.84
CA ALA A 338 -17.88 9.14 38.02
C ALA A 338 -17.52 10.60 37.72
N ASP A 339 -16.37 10.81 37.06
CA ASP A 339 -15.88 12.11 36.61
C ASP A 339 -15.50 12.09 35.11
N GLU A 340 -15.48 13.28 34.51
CA GLU A 340 -15.13 13.47 33.10
C GLU A 340 -13.69 13.04 32.79
N LYS A 341 -12.78 13.21 33.74
CA LYS A 341 -11.36 12.81 33.64
C LYS A 341 -11.19 11.28 33.60
N ASP A 342 -12.17 10.53 34.09
CA ASP A 342 -12.13 9.07 34.13
C ASP A 342 -12.60 8.44 32.81
N VAL A 343 -13.19 9.25 31.91
CA VAL A 343 -13.61 8.78 30.58
C VAL A 343 -12.37 8.48 29.74
N PRO A 344 -12.16 7.22 29.32
CA PRO A 344 -10.97 6.83 28.58
C PRO A 344 -10.93 7.45 27.17
N GLY A 345 -9.72 7.74 26.69
CA GLY A 345 -9.47 8.16 25.31
C GLY A 345 -9.60 7.00 24.31
N GLN A 346 -9.68 7.31 23.01
CA GLN A 346 -9.93 6.32 21.95
C GLN A 346 -8.99 5.12 22.00
N GLU A 347 -7.68 5.32 22.08
CA GLU A 347 -6.70 4.23 22.06
C GLU A 347 -6.92 3.21 23.19
N ALA A 348 -7.35 3.67 24.38
CA ALA A 348 -7.62 2.78 25.50
C ALA A 348 -8.89 1.92 25.31
N LEU A 349 -9.80 2.34 24.42
CA LEU A 349 -11.05 1.63 24.14
C LEU A 349 -10.84 0.34 23.35
N TRP A 350 -9.68 0.12 22.76
CA TRP A 350 -9.45 -0.96 21.82
C TRP A 350 -8.25 -1.80 22.23
N VAL A 351 -8.39 -3.12 22.15
CA VAL A 351 -7.31 -4.07 22.40
C VAL A 351 -7.19 -5.05 21.24
N ARG A 352 -5.97 -5.52 20.96
CA ARG A 352 -5.73 -6.54 19.93
C ARG A 352 -6.51 -7.82 20.26
N SER A 353 -7.14 -8.41 19.25
CA SER A 353 -7.86 -9.67 19.35
C SER A 353 -7.36 -10.65 18.30
N GLU A 354 -6.60 -11.65 18.74
CA GLU A 354 -6.13 -12.73 17.86
C GLU A 354 -7.32 -13.54 17.30
N GLN A 355 -8.40 -13.67 18.06
CA GLN A 355 -9.61 -14.35 17.59
C GLN A 355 -10.26 -13.61 16.42
N LEU A 356 -10.42 -12.28 16.55
CA LEU A 356 -10.96 -11.45 15.49
C LEU A 356 -10.02 -11.42 14.28
N GLU A 357 -8.71 -11.29 14.47
CA GLU A 357 -7.71 -11.36 13.39
C GLU A 357 -7.89 -12.64 12.56
N ARG A 358 -7.95 -13.80 13.22
CA ARG A 358 -8.13 -15.10 12.55
C ARG A 358 -9.48 -15.19 11.84
N ARG A 359 -10.56 -14.71 12.46
CA ARG A 359 -11.89 -14.67 11.83
C ARG A 359 -11.88 -13.85 10.54
N LEU A 360 -11.29 -12.66 10.57
CA LEU A 360 -11.19 -11.78 9.40
C LEU A 360 -10.36 -12.40 8.28
N LEU A 361 -9.24 -13.06 8.62
CA LEU A 361 -8.44 -13.78 7.63
C LEU A 361 -9.22 -14.96 7.00
N GLN A 362 -9.96 -15.75 7.79
CA GLN A 362 -10.82 -16.82 7.25
C GLN A 362 -11.89 -16.26 6.32
N GLU A 363 -12.55 -15.16 6.70
CA GLU A 363 -13.54 -14.49 5.86
C GLU A 363 -12.93 -13.96 4.57
N TYR A 364 -11.76 -13.33 4.65
CA TYR A 364 -11.00 -12.87 3.50
C TYR A 364 -10.68 -14.02 2.53
N PHE A 365 -10.13 -15.14 3.01
CA PHE A 365 -9.80 -16.28 2.14
C PHE A 365 -11.03 -16.95 1.55
N ARG A 366 -12.14 -17.00 2.29
CA ARG A 366 -13.43 -17.49 1.77
C ARG A 366 -13.95 -16.58 0.65
N ARG A 367 -13.89 -15.27 0.83
CA ARG A 367 -14.28 -14.28 -0.19
C ARG A 367 -13.39 -14.38 -1.42
N ASN A 368 -12.08 -14.51 -1.23
CA ASN A 368 -11.09 -14.71 -2.30
C ASN A 368 -11.35 -16.01 -3.08
N HIS A 369 -11.58 -17.12 -2.38
CA HIS A 369 -11.94 -18.39 -3.00
C HIS A 369 -13.23 -18.29 -3.82
N ALA A 370 -14.29 -17.71 -3.24
CA ALA A 370 -15.56 -17.51 -3.92
C ALA A 370 -15.41 -16.65 -5.19
N TYR A 371 -14.63 -15.58 -5.11
CA TYR A 371 -14.29 -14.76 -6.29
C TYR A 371 -13.61 -15.58 -7.39
N ARG A 372 -12.65 -16.44 -7.06
CA ARG A 372 -11.92 -17.24 -8.05
C ARG A 372 -12.76 -18.33 -8.70
N LEU A 373 -13.85 -18.73 -8.05
CA LEU A 373 -14.81 -19.69 -8.58
C LEU A 373 -15.97 -19.03 -9.34
N THR A 374 -16.23 -17.74 -9.12
CA THR A 374 -17.41 -17.11 -9.71
C THR A 374 -17.29 -17.00 -11.23
N ARG A 375 -18.43 -17.22 -11.87
CA ARG A 375 -18.65 -16.93 -13.30
C ARG A 375 -19.69 -15.84 -13.48
N ASP A 376 -20.47 -15.56 -12.43
CA ASP A 376 -21.41 -14.45 -12.41
C ASP A 376 -20.65 -13.17 -12.05
N VAL A 377 -20.58 -12.28 -13.04
CA VAL A 377 -19.92 -10.97 -12.95
C VAL A 377 -20.94 -9.82 -13.06
N SER A 378 -22.24 -10.11 -12.96
CA SER A 378 -23.30 -9.10 -13.11
C SER A 378 -23.23 -7.97 -12.08
N SER A 379 -22.69 -8.25 -10.90
CA SER A 379 -22.46 -7.26 -9.84
C SER A 379 -21.09 -6.60 -9.91
N PHE A 380 -20.22 -7.01 -10.85
CA PHE A 380 -18.86 -6.50 -10.96
C PHE A 380 -18.84 -5.22 -11.77
N ARG A 381 -19.31 -4.13 -11.14
CA ARG A 381 -19.42 -2.80 -11.74
C ARG A 381 -18.22 -1.92 -11.37
N PRO A 382 -17.78 -0.99 -12.24
CA PRO A 382 -16.81 0.04 -11.87
C PRO A 382 -17.48 1.15 -11.06
N ALA A 383 -16.75 1.70 -10.11
CA ALA A 383 -17.23 2.74 -9.21
C ALA A 383 -16.09 3.70 -8.85
N SER A 384 -16.43 4.97 -8.71
CA SER A 384 -15.50 6.02 -8.28
C SER A 384 -16.23 7.00 -7.37
N ILE A 385 -15.61 7.35 -6.26
CA ILE A 385 -16.05 8.46 -5.41
C ILE A 385 -14.92 9.45 -5.26
N THR A 386 -15.15 10.71 -5.63
CA THR A 386 -14.10 11.73 -5.63
C THR A 386 -14.55 13.11 -5.19
N THR A 387 -13.77 13.68 -4.27
CA THR A 387 -13.80 15.10 -3.86
C THR A 387 -12.65 15.90 -4.46
N GLU A 388 -11.91 15.31 -5.40
CA GLU A 388 -10.72 15.92 -6.00
C GLU A 388 -10.90 15.97 -7.53
N TRP A 389 -9.93 15.45 -8.29
CA TRP A 389 -9.91 15.47 -9.75
C TRP A 389 -10.94 14.52 -10.41
N ASP A 390 -10.76 14.19 -11.70
CA ASP A 390 -11.69 13.37 -12.47
C ASP A 390 -11.88 11.94 -11.93
N SER A 391 -12.97 11.30 -12.36
CA SER A 391 -13.33 9.91 -12.04
C SER A 391 -12.41 8.89 -12.73
N SER A 392 -12.19 7.72 -12.10
CA SER A 392 -11.51 6.58 -12.77
C SER A 392 -12.46 5.73 -13.63
N VAL A 393 -13.78 5.92 -13.55
CA VAL A 393 -14.76 5.11 -14.28
C VAL A 393 -14.55 5.17 -15.80
N PRO A 394 -14.29 6.33 -16.43
CA PRO A 394 -14.00 6.39 -17.86
C PRO A 394 -12.83 5.50 -18.27
N ASP A 395 -11.73 5.52 -17.51
CA ASP A 395 -10.53 4.73 -17.79
C ASP A 395 -10.78 3.22 -17.57
N MET A 396 -11.51 2.87 -16.51
CA MET A 396 -11.96 1.49 -16.27
C MET A 396 -12.79 0.97 -17.45
N LYS A 397 -13.79 1.74 -17.91
CA LYS A 397 -14.67 1.37 -19.03
C LYS A 397 -13.93 1.29 -20.36
N ALA A 398 -12.92 2.13 -20.57
CA ALA A 398 -12.08 2.08 -21.76
C ALA A 398 -11.18 0.83 -21.76
N ALA A 399 -10.75 0.37 -20.57
CA ALA A 399 -9.82 -0.73 -20.43
C ALA A 399 -10.47 -2.12 -20.39
N VAL A 400 -11.68 -2.25 -19.84
CA VAL A 400 -12.33 -3.54 -19.59
C VAL A 400 -13.59 -3.67 -20.43
N ALA A 401 -13.58 -4.62 -21.37
CA ALA A 401 -14.65 -4.76 -22.37
C ALA A 401 -16.05 -4.95 -21.76
N GLY A 402 -16.17 -5.72 -20.68
CA GLY A 402 -17.44 -5.96 -19.98
C GLY A 402 -18.04 -4.73 -19.31
N TRP A 403 -17.27 -3.65 -19.13
CA TRP A 403 -17.76 -2.40 -18.56
C TRP A 403 -18.13 -1.34 -19.58
N LYS A 404 -17.83 -1.55 -20.86
CA LYS A 404 -17.98 -0.53 -21.91
C LYS A 404 -19.37 0.13 -21.90
N ASP A 405 -20.42 -0.68 -21.79
CA ASP A 405 -21.81 -0.25 -21.83
C ASP A 405 -22.48 -0.20 -20.43
N GLU A 406 -21.71 -0.41 -19.36
CA GLU A 406 -22.19 -0.40 -17.98
C GLU A 406 -22.66 1.01 -17.59
N ASN A 407 -23.88 1.13 -17.05
CA ASN A 407 -24.33 2.38 -16.47
C ASN A 407 -23.76 2.50 -15.06
N ALA A 408 -22.89 3.48 -14.82
CA ALA A 408 -22.27 3.71 -13.51
C ALA A 408 -22.74 5.02 -12.85
N SER A 409 -23.86 5.62 -13.29
CA SER A 409 -24.29 6.94 -12.78
C SER A 409 -24.55 6.98 -11.27
N ASP A 410 -24.95 5.85 -10.67
CA ASP A 410 -25.12 5.68 -9.23
C ASP A 410 -23.82 5.26 -8.51
N LEU A 411 -22.73 5.02 -9.23
CA LEU A 411 -21.46 4.56 -8.68
C LEU A 411 -20.30 5.50 -8.98
N ASP A 412 -20.50 6.46 -9.88
CA ASP A 412 -19.57 7.49 -10.29
C ASP A 412 -19.96 8.84 -9.68
N LEU A 413 -19.54 9.05 -8.44
CA LEU A 413 -19.85 10.25 -7.68
C LEU A 413 -18.67 11.21 -7.74
N LYS A 414 -18.91 12.41 -8.28
CA LYS A 414 -17.92 13.48 -8.41
C LYS A 414 -18.52 14.80 -7.95
N ASP A 415 -18.12 15.26 -6.77
CA ASP A 415 -18.47 16.58 -6.24
C ASP A 415 -17.45 16.95 -5.14
N LEU A 416 -17.04 18.22 -5.07
CA LEU A 416 -16.16 18.71 -4.00
C LEU A 416 -16.81 18.61 -2.61
N HIS A 417 -18.14 18.54 -2.57
CA HIS A 417 -18.97 18.53 -1.35
C HIS A 417 -19.62 17.17 -1.06
N LEU A 418 -19.09 16.07 -1.63
CA LEU A 418 -19.54 14.73 -1.23
C LEU A 418 -19.32 14.55 0.27
N THR A 419 -20.31 13.96 0.94
CA THR A 419 -20.33 13.80 2.38
C THR A 419 -19.95 12.39 2.83
N ALA A 420 -19.66 12.22 4.12
CA ALA A 420 -19.48 10.89 4.70
C ALA A 420 -20.74 9.98 4.57
N LEU A 421 -21.93 10.57 4.51
CA LEU A 421 -23.18 9.84 4.23
C LEU A 421 -23.21 9.33 2.79
N ASP A 422 -22.75 10.12 1.83
CA ASP A 422 -22.65 9.70 0.42
C ASP A 422 -21.69 8.52 0.29
N PHE A 423 -20.54 8.58 0.99
CA PHE A 423 -19.60 7.46 1.04
C PHE A 423 -20.23 6.18 1.62
N ALA A 424 -20.89 6.24 2.78
CA ALA A 424 -21.52 5.05 3.39
C ALA A 424 -22.62 4.47 2.49
N THR A 425 -23.40 5.32 1.83
CA THR A 425 -24.43 4.89 0.88
C THR A 425 -23.80 4.25 -0.35
N TRP A 426 -22.75 4.85 -0.92
CA TRP A 426 -22.00 4.35 -2.06
C TRP A 426 -21.33 3.00 -1.76
N MET A 427 -20.78 2.84 -0.55
CA MET A 427 -20.12 1.61 -0.14
C MET A 427 -21.11 0.45 0.05
N SER A 428 -22.39 0.76 0.32
CA SER A 428 -23.47 -0.24 0.40
C SER A 428 -23.98 -0.72 -0.97
N ARG A 429 -23.64 -0.02 -2.07
CA ARG A 429 -24.08 -0.38 -3.42
C ARG A 429 -23.19 -1.49 -4.01
N PRO A 430 -23.73 -2.49 -4.74
CA PRO A 430 -22.93 -3.50 -5.42
C PRO A 430 -21.93 -2.87 -6.41
N ALA A 431 -20.63 -3.05 -6.16
CA ALA A 431 -19.56 -2.67 -7.06
C ALA A 431 -18.27 -3.44 -6.74
N PHE A 432 -17.48 -3.72 -7.78
CA PHE A 432 -16.27 -4.51 -7.69
C PHE A 432 -15.01 -3.65 -7.79
N ALA A 433 -14.85 -2.85 -8.84
CA ALA A 433 -13.70 -1.96 -8.97
C ALA A 433 -14.02 -0.60 -8.34
N ARG A 434 -13.43 -0.30 -7.19
CA ARG A 434 -13.76 0.88 -6.37
C ARG A 434 -12.58 1.84 -6.29
N ALA A 435 -12.71 3.01 -6.91
CA ALA A 435 -11.79 4.12 -6.73
C ALA A 435 -12.26 5.06 -5.61
N ILE A 436 -11.38 5.34 -4.65
CA ILE A 436 -11.59 6.31 -3.57
C ILE A 436 -10.55 7.41 -3.72
N LYS A 437 -11.02 8.64 -3.91
CA LYS A 437 -10.17 9.80 -4.22
C LYS A 437 -10.48 10.98 -3.33
N GLY A 438 -9.66 11.20 -2.33
CA GLY A 438 -9.78 12.30 -1.38
C GLY A 438 -8.61 12.35 -0.41
N HIS A 439 -8.48 13.47 0.30
CA HIS A 439 -7.47 13.64 1.33
C HIS A 439 -7.55 12.55 2.40
N SER A 440 -6.40 12.01 2.77
CA SER A 440 -6.32 10.83 3.62
C SER A 440 -5.15 10.91 4.58
N GLY A 441 -5.19 10.04 5.57
CA GLY A 441 -4.12 9.76 6.51
C GLY A 441 -4.10 8.27 6.87
N PRO A 442 -3.22 7.84 7.78
CA PRO A 442 -3.03 6.44 8.15
C PRO A 442 -4.32 5.72 8.61
N THR A 443 -5.22 6.45 9.28
CA THR A 443 -6.39 5.90 9.98
C THR A 443 -7.73 6.28 9.34
N GLY A 444 -7.73 6.98 8.21
CA GLY A 444 -8.96 7.39 7.56
C GLY A 444 -8.79 8.34 6.38
N PHE A 445 -9.92 8.81 5.85
CA PHE A 445 -9.98 9.75 4.73
C PHE A 445 -11.18 10.69 4.83
N GLY A 446 -11.07 11.86 4.21
CA GLY A 446 -11.97 13.00 4.41
C GLY A 446 -13.00 13.20 3.30
N PHE A 447 -14.23 13.45 3.72
CA PHE A 447 -15.35 14.00 2.96
C PHE A 447 -15.92 15.20 3.72
N ASP A 448 -16.94 15.87 3.15
CA ASP A 448 -17.68 16.88 3.89
C ASP A 448 -18.53 16.25 5.02
N PRO A 449 -18.80 16.99 6.10
CA PRO A 449 -19.67 16.50 7.17
C PRO A 449 -21.09 16.24 6.66
N PRO A 450 -21.77 15.16 7.11
CA PRO A 450 -23.16 14.91 6.75
C PRO A 450 -24.07 15.94 7.44
N ALA A 451 -25.15 16.34 6.76
CA ALA A 451 -26.13 17.27 7.33
C ALA A 451 -26.94 16.67 8.51
N SER A 452 -27.03 15.34 8.60
CA SER A 452 -27.68 14.62 9.70
C SER A 452 -26.83 13.44 10.15
N VAL A 453 -26.45 13.44 11.44
CA VAL A 453 -25.74 12.33 12.09
C VAL A 453 -26.63 11.11 12.21
N GLU A 454 -27.94 11.30 12.38
CA GLU A 454 -28.94 10.24 12.45
C GLU A 454 -29.04 9.50 11.11
N ALA A 455 -29.14 10.23 10.00
CA ALA A 455 -29.16 9.64 8.66
C ALA A 455 -27.85 8.90 8.35
N TYR A 456 -26.71 9.47 8.74
CA TYR A 456 -25.41 8.82 8.60
C TYR A 456 -25.30 7.53 9.43
N THR A 457 -25.76 7.57 10.68
CA THR A 457 -25.84 6.40 11.57
C THR A 457 -26.76 5.32 11.00
N ALA A 458 -27.89 5.70 10.41
CA ALA A 458 -28.78 4.77 9.72
C ALA A 458 -28.13 4.16 8.47
N ALA A 459 -27.35 4.92 7.71
CA ALA A 459 -26.65 4.45 6.52
C ALA A 459 -25.57 3.40 6.84
N VAL A 460 -24.89 3.52 7.98
CA VAL A 460 -23.98 2.46 8.47
C VAL A 460 -24.70 1.32 9.19
N GLY A 461 -26.03 1.39 9.28
CA GLY A 461 -26.88 0.30 9.75
C GLY A 461 -27.27 0.30 11.21
N GLY A 462 -27.06 1.40 11.92
CA GLY A 462 -27.45 1.54 13.32
C GLY A 462 -26.26 1.83 14.20
N ALA A 463 -26.07 1.02 15.26
CA ALA A 463 -25.13 1.30 16.34
C ALA A 463 -23.69 1.57 15.80
N PRO A 464 -23.12 2.76 16.06
CA PRO A 464 -21.75 3.07 15.70
C PRO A 464 -20.75 2.22 16.47
N TRP A 465 -19.74 1.70 15.78
CA TRP A 465 -18.57 1.06 16.38
C TRP A 465 -17.47 2.09 16.66
N TRP A 466 -17.87 3.20 17.27
CA TRP A 466 -17.04 4.31 17.68
C TRP A 466 -17.70 5.03 18.84
N TRP A 467 -16.98 5.23 19.94
CA TRP A 467 -17.51 5.93 21.09
C TRP A 467 -17.00 7.36 21.14
N THR A 468 -17.78 8.25 21.72
CA THR A 468 -17.47 9.67 21.86
C THR A 468 -17.63 10.08 23.30
N LYS A 469 -16.70 10.88 23.79
CA LYS A 469 -16.80 11.51 25.10
C LYS A 469 -17.85 12.64 25.07
N ASP A 470 -18.81 12.55 25.98
CA ASP A 470 -19.88 13.53 26.22
C ASP A 470 -19.94 13.82 27.73
N GLY A 471 -19.09 14.74 28.18
CA GLY A 471 -18.86 14.99 29.61
C GLY A 471 -18.40 13.72 30.34
N ARG A 472 -19.21 13.24 31.29
CA ARG A 472 -18.98 12.00 32.05
C ARG A 472 -19.40 10.73 31.31
N ARG A 473 -19.93 10.85 30.09
CA ARG A 473 -20.46 9.75 29.31
C ARG A 473 -19.50 9.39 28.18
N LEU A 474 -19.53 8.11 27.84
CA LEU A 474 -18.93 7.58 26.63
C LEU A 474 -20.04 6.97 25.78
N VAL A 475 -20.36 7.58 24.65
CA VAL A 475 -21.58 7.27 23.87
C VAL A 475 -21.21 6.81 22.46
N PRO A 476 -21.76 5.69 21.95
CA PRO A 476 -21.61 5.31 20.55
C PRO A 476 -22.13 6.42 19.61
N SER A 477 -21.25 7.03 18.82
CA SER A 477 -21.61 8.15 17.93
C SER A 477 -20.57 8.37 16.85
N LEU A 478 -21.05 8.66 15.63
CA LEU A 478 -20.21 9.11 14.51
C LEU A 478 -20.10 10.65 14.43
N GLY A 479 -20.87 11.40 15.23
CA GLY A 479 -20.98 12.85 15.13
C GLY A 479 -19.64 13.61 15.12
N PRO A 480 -18.71 13.33 16.06
CA PRO A 480 -17.42 14.03 16.10
C PRO A 480 -16.47 13.69 14.95
N LEU A 481 -16.71 12.58 14.23
CA LEU A 481 -15.93 12.26 13.03
C LEU A 481 -16.22 13.26 11.91
N LYS A 482 -17.36 13.95 11.96
CA LYS A 482 -17.81 14.89 10.93
C LYS A 482 -17.79 14.18 9.57
N GLY A 483 -16.87 14.54 8.69
CA GLY A 483 -16.70 13.92 7.38
C GLY A 483 -15.56 12.89 7.28
N TRP A 484 -14.86 12.59 8.39
CA TRP A 484 -13.75 11.66 8.41
C TRP A 484 -14.23 10.20 8.47
N ILE A 485 -13.92 9.43 7.44
CA ILE A 485 -14.16 8.00 7.37
C ILE A 485 -12.97 7.28 7.98
N ASN A 486 -13.15 6.68 9.14
CA ASN A 486 -12.12 5.92 9.83
C ASN A 486 -12.51 4.43 9.98
N TYR A 487 -11.66 3.67 10.65
CA TYR A 487 -11.93 2.29 11.09
C TYR A 487 -13.33 2.09 11.67
N GLY A 488 -13.78 2.97 12.58
CA GLY A 488 -15.06 2.83 13.27
C GLY A 488 -16.27 2.87 12.33
N VAL A 489 -16.20 3.66 11.26
CA VAL A 489 -17.23 3.73 10.21
C VAL A 489 -17.29 2.41 9.43
N ILE A 490 -16.15 1.95 8.92
CA ILE A 490 -16.09 0.71 8.13
C ILE A 490 -16.47 -0.50 8.99
N ARG A 491 -16.00 -0.54 10.25
CA ARG A 491 -16.36 -1.56 11.23
C ARG A 491 -17.86 -1.58 11.51
N ALA A 492 -18.50 -0.42 11.66
CA ALA A 492 -19.95 -0.34 11.86
C ALA A 492 -20.72 -0.90 10.66
N MET A 493 -20.32 -0.56 9.43
CA MET A 493 -20.95 -1.12 8.23
C MET A 493 -20.85 -2.64 8.15
N TYR A 494 -19.70 -3.20 8.53
CA TYR A 494 -19.48 -4.65 8.58
C TYR A 494 -20.33 -5.33 9.67
N GLU A 495 -20.26 -4.86 10.91
CA GLU A 495 -20.98 -5.47 12.05
C GLU A 495 -22.50 -5.34 11.92
N ASN A 496 -22.98 -4.28 11.26
CA ASN A 496 -24.41 -4.07 11.01
C ASN A 496 -24.89 -4.67 9.68
N GLY A 497 -24.04 -5.39 8.93
CA GLY A 497 -24.41 -6.06 7.68
C GLY A 497 -24.90 -5.12 6.58
N LYS A 498 -24.26 -3.95 6.42
CA LYS A 498 -24.62 -2.94 5.41
C LYS A 498 -23.80 -2.95 4.14
N LEU A 499 -22.72 -3.71 4.11
CA LEU A 499 -21.93 -3.87 2.90
C LEU A 499 -22.69 -4.69 1.86
N SER A 500 -22.39 -4.45 0.59
CA SER A 500 -23.08 -5.12 -0.53
C SER A 500 -22.82 -6.63 -0.60
N GLY A 501 -21.75 -7.13 0.04
CA GLY A 501 -21.29 -8.51 -0.08
C GLY A 501 -20.57 -8.82 -1.40
N VAL A 502 -20.49 -7.85 -2.33
CA VAL A 502 -19.69 -7.97 -3.55
C VAL A 502 -18.22 -7.75 -3.19
N PRO A 503 -17.31 -8.68 -3.56
CA PRO A 503 -15.89 -8.47 -3.34
C PRO A 503 -15.39 -7.22 -4.07
N ALA A 504 -14.39 -6.54 -3.53
CA ALA A 504 -13.87 -5.29 -4.10
C ALA A 504 -12.37 -5.32 -4.41
N LEU A 505 -12.00 -4.77 -5.56
CA LEU A 505 -10.65 -4.26 -5.84
C LEU A 505 -10.65 -2.76 -5.61
N TYR A 506 -9.80 -2.31 -4.69
CA TYR A 506 -9.71 -0.91 -4.32
C TYR A 506 -8.57 -0.20 -5.02
N PHE A 507 -8.82 1.04 -5.38
CA PHE A 507 -7.86 2.00 -5.90
C PHE A 507 -7.93 3.25 -5.05
N HIS A 508 -6.92 3.49 -4.20
CA HIS A 508 -6.97 4.56 -3.20
C HIS A 508 -5.93 5.64 -3.50
N THR A 509 -6.36 6.78 -4.01
CA THR A 509 -5.42 7.89 -4.36
C THR A 509 -5.09 8.77 -3.17
N GLY A 510 -5.82 8.64 -2.07
CA GLY A 510 -5.56 9.41 -0.86
C GLY A 510 -4.14 9.28 -0.32
N CYS A 511 -3.64 10.38 0.23
CA CYS A 511 -2.30 10.47 0.80
C CYS A 511 -2.18 9.60 2.06
N GLU A 512 -1.06 8.91 2.26
CA GLU A 512 -0.85 8.08 3.45
C GLU A 512 -1.91 6.99 3.71
N ALA A 513 -2.79 6.69 2.75
CA ALA A 513 -3.83 5.68 2.91
C ALA A 513 -3.24 4.27 3.14
N MET A 514 -2.02 4.05 2.65
CA MET A 514 -1.24 2.83 2.85
C MET A 514 -0.36 2.85 4.10
N THR A 515 -0.15 4.02 4.69
CA THR A 515 0.82 4.22 5.76
C THR A 515 0.29 3.67 7.08
N PRO A 516 0.99 2.71 7.73
CA PRO A 516 0.65 2.33 9.09
C PRO A 516 0.91 3.49 10.05
N ALA A 517 0.08 3.70 11.06
CA ALA A 517 0.40 4.67 12.12
C ALA A 517 1.66 4.23 12.89
N HIS A 518 2.47 5.20 13.35
CA HIS A 518 3.68 4.99 14.16
C HIS A 518 4.85 4.24 13.49
N TYR A 519 4.78 3.96 12.19
CA TYR A 519 5.81 3.25 11.44
C TYR A 519 7.20 3.90 11.50
N GLU A 520 7.28 5.23 11.67
CA GLU A 520 8.57 5.93 11.67
C GLU A 520 9.39 5.76 12.96
N ARG A 521 8.81 5.19 14.03
CA ARG A 521 9.37 5.22 15.40
C ARG A 521 9.20 3.92 16.17
N GLU A 522 8.40 2.99 15.66
CA GLU A 522 8.04 1.79 16.39
C GLU A 522 8.14 0.57 15.49
N PRO A 523 8.76 -0.52 16.00
CA PRO A 523 8.82 -1.77 15.25
C PRO A 523 7.42 -2.27 14.94
N TYR A 524 7.27 -2.99 13.83
CA TYR A 524 5.99 -3.51 13.35
C TYR A 524 5.24 -4.34 14.40
N THR A 525 5.95 -4.96 15.35
CA THR A 525 5.37 -5.75 16.43
C THR A 525 4.76 -4.93 17.58
N SER A 526 4.98 -3.61 17.61
CA SER A 526 4.42 -2.74 18.63
C SER A 526 2.90 -2.79 18.63
N PRO A 527 2.24 -2.84 19.80
CA PRO A 527 0.79 -2.78 19.89
C PRO A 527 0.17 -1.54 19.23
N ARG A 528 0.91 -0.42 19.14
CA ARG A 528 0.44 0.83 18.50
C ARG A 528 0.70 0.88 17.00
N HIS A 529 1.68 0.12 16.51
CA HIS A 529 2.01 0.11 15.08
C HIS A 529 0.76 -0.29 14.26
N GLY A 530 0.43 0.54 13.28
CA GLY A 530 -0.65 0.31 12.34
C GLY A 530 -2.06 0.20 12.93
N VAL A 531 -2.32 0.47 14.22
CA VAL A 531 -3.70 0.37 14.75
C VAL A 531 -4.68 1.20 13.90
N TRP A 532 -5.80 0.58 13.51
CA TRP A 532 -6.85 1.19 12.67
C TRP A 532 -6.41 1.62 11.27
N GLN A 533 -5.35 1.01 10.72
CA GLN A 533 -4.89 1.28 9.37
C GLN A 533 -6.07 1.15 8.38
N ILE A 534 -6.30 2.20 7.59
CA ILE A 534 -7.54 2.32 6.81
C ILE A 534 -7.60 1.38 5.60
N ALA A 535 -6.49 1.16 4.90
CA ALA A 535 -6.42 0.23 3.78
C ALA A 535 -6.69 -1.22 4.20
N GLU A 536 -6.11 -1.68 5.32
CA GLU A 536 -6.39 -2.99 5.92
C GLU A 536 -7.83 -3.07 6.44
N SER A 537 -8.40 -1.97 6.93
CA SER A 537 -9.81 -1.91 7.32
C SER A 537 -10.73 -2.07 6.11
N LEU A 538 -10.43 -1.43 4.97
CA LEU A 538 -11.14 -1.64 3.70
C LEU A 538 -10.97 -3.07 3.19
N LEU A 539 -9.78 -3.66 3.36
CA LEU A 539 -9.49 -5.02 2.94
C LEU A 539 -10.28 -6.04 3.77
N MET A 540 -10.29 -5.90 5.10
CA MET A 540 -10.88 -6.88 6.00
C MET A 540 -12.38 -6.67 6.20
N PHE A 541 -12.79 -5.47 6.59
CA PHE A 541 -14.19 -5.15 6.82
C PHE A 541 -14.91 -4.76 5.54
N GLY A 542 -14.29 -3.96 4.66
CA GLY A 542 -14.93 -3.40 3.46
C GLY A 542 -15.04 -4.34 2.25
N ASP A 543 -15.14 -5.65 2.44
CA ASP A 543 -15.22 -6.61 1.34
C ASP A 543 -14.04 -6.65 0.33
N GLY A 544 -12.89 -6.12 0.71
CA GLY A 544 -11.73 -6.07 -0.18
C GLY A 544 -11.10 -7.43 -0.50
N LEU A 545 -10.52 -7.51 -1.70
CA LEU A 545 -9.68 -8.61 -2.18
C LEU A 545 -8.24 -8.16 -2.42
N ALA A 546 -8.07 -6.96 -2.97
CA ALA A 546 -6.79 -6.28 -3.11
C ALA A 546 -7.02 -4.77 -3.15
N LEU A 547 -6.00 -4.01 -2.77
CA LEU A 547 -5.99 -2.56 -2.82
C LEU A 547 -4.63 -2.10 -3.33
N VAL A 548 -4.63 -1.19 -4.30
CA VAL A 548 -3.47 -0.40 -4.68
C VAL A 548 -3.69 1.01 -4.15
N GLY A 549 -2.73 1.52 -3.42
CA GLY A 549 -2.88 2.80 -2.73
C GLY A 549 -1.58 3.57 -2.63
N ARG A 550 -1.72 4.86 -2.32
CA ARG A 550 -0.60 5.80 -2.28
C ARG A 550 -0.15 6.13 -0.85
N GLY A 551 1.16 6.25 -0.67
CA GLY A 551 1.81 6.62 0.59
C GLY A 551 2.08 8.12 0.75
N LYS A 552 2.21 8.90 -0.34
CA LYS A 552 2.52 10.35 -0.32
C LYS A 552 1.52 11.17 -1.11
N VAL A 553 1.37 12.44 -0.72
CA VAL A 553 0.64 13.43 -1.51
C VAL A 553 1.28 13.58 -2.89
N PHE A 554 0.53 13.22 -3.92
CA PHE A 554 0.87 13.54 -5.29
C PHE A 554 -0.41 13.71 -6.13
N TYR A 555 -0.27 14.09 -7.39
CA TYR A 555 -1.40 14.17 -8.31
C TYR A 555 -1.14 13.19 -9.48
N ASP A 556 -1.09 11.89 -9.20
CA ASP A 556 -1.16 10.79 -10.17
C ASP A 556 -2.13 9.62 -9.83
N GLU A 557 -2.29 8.74 -10.81
CA GLU A 557 -2.80 7.37 -10.70
C GLU A 557 -1.85 6.42 -11.45
N PRO A 558 -1.66 5.16 -11.00
CA PRO A 558 -0.94 4.14 -11.75
C PRO A 558 -1.40 4.03 -13.21
N ARG A 559 -0.59 4.55 -14.12
CA ARG A 559 -0.88 4.54 -15.56
C ARG A 559 -0.95 3.10 -16.08
N GLU A 560 -1.84 2.88 -17.03
CA GLU A 560 -2.13 1.57 -17.65
C GLU A 560 -2.63 0.47 -16.70
N PHE A 561 -2.88 0.75 -15.41
CA PHE A 561 -3.24 -0.28 -14.43
C PHE A 561 -4.46 -1.12 -14.87
N TRP A 562 -5.58 -0.45 -15.15
CA TRP A 562 -6.78 -1.12 -15.65
C TRP A 562 -6.60 -1.74 -17.03
N ALA A 563 -5.75 -1.15 -17.88
CA ALA A 563 -5.47 -1.69 -19.21
C ALA A 563 -4.73 -3.04 -19.14
N VAL A 564 -3.83 -3.23 -18.17
CA VAL A 564 -3.19 -4.53 -17.92
C VAL A 564 -4.20 -5.55 -17.43
N MET A 565 -5.02 -5.19 -16.43
CA MET A 565 -6.08 -6.06 -15.90
C MET A 565 -7.09 -6.46 -16.98
N GLY A 566 -7.52 -5.50 -17.81
CA GLY A 566 -8.43 -5.68 -18.94
C GLY A 566 -7.84 -6.50 -20.09
N ARG A 567 -6.53 -6.79 -20.09
CA ARG A 567 -5.90 -7.77 -21.00
C ARG A 567 -5.67 -9.14 -20.36
N GLY A 568 -6.11 -9.33 -19.12
CA GLY A 568 -5.94 -10.56 -18.36
C GLY A 568 -4.65 -10.61 -17.52
N GLY A 569 -3.94 -9.49 -17.34
CA GLY A 569 -2.86 -9.39 -16.36
C GLY A 569 -3.39 -9.46 -14.92
N SER A 570 -2.53 -9.82 -13.97
CA SER A 570 -2.89 -9.76 -12.55
C SER A 570 -2.78 -8.36 -11.98
N PHE A 571 -3.32 -8.17 -10.77
CA PHE A 571 -3.23 -6.92 -10.02
C PHE A 571 -1.78 -6.49 -9.78
N GLY A 572 -0.92 -7.47 -9.47
CA GLY A 572 0.53 -7.29 -9.35
C GLY A 572 1.20 -6.96 -10.68
N ASP A 573 0.78 -7.57 -11.80
CA ASP A 573 1.29 -7.21 -13.13
C ASP A 573 0.98 -5.75 -13.48
N ALA A 574 -0.22 -5.29 -13.13
CA ALA A 574 -0.65 -3.91 -13.33
C ALA A 574 0.18 -2.93 -12.52
N TRP A 575 0.48 -3.25 -11.26
CA TRP A 575 1.39 -2.45 -10.42
C TRP A 575 2.82 -2.43 -10.98
N ARG A 576 3.39 -3.57 -11.36
CA ARG A 576 4.76 -3.61 -11.94
C ARG A 576 4.84 -2.84 -13.25
N ARG A 577 3.81 -2.94 -14.10
CA ARG A 577 3.73 -2.21 -15.37
C ARG A 577 3.84 -0.69 -15.16
N TYR A 578 3.36 -0.17 -14.03
CA TYR A 578 3.47 1.25 -13.74
C TYR A 578 4.93 1.71 -13.75
N PHE A 579 5.85 0.93 -13.17
CA PHE A 579 7.29 1.25 -13.15
C PHE A 579 7.88 1.29 -14.56
N ASP A 580 7.51 0.35 -15.44
CA ASP A 580 7.97 0.35 -16.84
C ASP A 580 7.46 1.59 -17.60
N VAL A 581 6.21 1.99 -17.36
CA VAL A 581 5.60 3.17 -17.99
C VAL A 581 6.27 4.45 -17.51
N GLU A 582 6.46 4.60 -16.19
CA GLU A 582 7.16 5.76 -15.62
C GLU A 582 8.63 5.81 -16.07
N GLY A 583 9.31 4.67 -16.17
CA GLY A 583 10.72 4.59 -16.57
C GLY A 583 10.97 4.98 -18.04
N ALA A 584 9.96 4.85 -18.89
CA ALA A 584 10.02 5.24 -20.29
C ALA A 584 9.64 6.71 -20.55
N ASP A 585 9.23 7.47 -19.53
CA ASP A 585 8.66 8.80 -19.69
C ASP A 585 9.71 9.92 -19.58
N ALA A 586 10.02 10.54 -20.72
CA ALA A 586 11.00 11.63 -20.82
C ALA A 586 10.56 12.94 -20.17
N GLU A 587 9.25 13.21 -20.08
CA GLU A 587 8.77 14.42 -19.42
C GLU A 587 8.81 14.26 -17.91
N LEU A 588 8.43 13.07 -17.45
CA LEU A 588 8.51 12.73 -16.04
C LEU A 588 9.94 12.77 -15.49
N ALA A 589 10.96 12.41 -16.30
CA ALA A 589 12.37 12.53 -15.92
C ALA A 589 12.79 13.96 -15.50
N LYS A 590 12.03 14.99 -15.91
CA LYS A 590 12.25 16.40 -15.58
C LYS A 590 11.44 16.87 -14.35
N ASP A 591 10.53 16.04 -13.85
CA ASP A 591 9.61 16.37 -12.75
C ASP A 591 10.25 16.02 -11.39
N GLY A 592 10.91 16.99 -10.76
CA GLY A 592 11.75 16.79 -9.57
C GLY A 592 11.24 15.76 -8.53
N ILE A 593 10.12 16.03 -7.85
CA ILE A 593 9.55 15.02 -6.93
C ILE A 593 8.78 13.94 -7.69
N GLY A 594 8.06 14.29 -8.76
CA GLY A 594 7.18 13.37 -9.46
C GLY A 594 7.90 12.21 -10.15
N ARG A 595 9.18 12.34 -10.48
CA ARG A 595 9.89 11.35 -11.30
C ARG A 595 9.96 9.93 -10.73
N LYS A 596 9.92 9.81 -9.41
CA LYS A 596 9.89 8.52 -8.69
C LYS A 596 8.55 8.26 -8.02
N ARG A 597 7.47 8.89 -8.50
CA ARG A 597 6.12 8.72 -7.93
C ARG A 597 5.63 7.27 -7.92
N ALA A 598 6.15 6.40 -8.80
CA ALA A 598 5.90 4.97 -8.75
C ALA A 598 6.25 4.34 -7.39
N TYR A 599 7.28 4.84 -6.70
CA TYR A 599 7.68 4.33 -5.38
C TYR A 599 6.63 4.62 -4.30
N PHE A 600 5.70 5.53 -4.56
CA PHE A 600 4.67 5.94 -3.60
C PHE A 600 3.48 4.98 -3.59
N TRP A 601 3.44 4.01 -4.50
CA TRP A 601 2.32 3.10 -4.67
C TRP A 601 2.69 1.69 -4.24
N SER A 602 1.84 1.10 -3.40
CA SER A 602 2.00 -0.25 -2.88
C SER A 602 0.71 -1.05 -2.97
N VAL A 603 0.81 -2.37 -2.84
CA VAL A 603 -0.31 -3.30 -2.97
C VAL A 603 -0.52 -4.06 -1.67
N ILE A 604 -1.75 -4.06 -1.15
CA ILE A 604 -2.19 -4.98 -0.10
C ILE A 604 -3.28 -5.91 -0.64
N GLY A 605 -3.50 -7.03 0.04
CA GLY A 605 -4.32 -8.13 -0.43
C GLY A 605 -3.62 -8.98 -1.47
N ASP A 606 -4.41 -9.68 -2.28
CA ASP A 606 -3.93 -10.69 -3.21
C ASP A 606 -3.53 -10.11 -4.57
N CYS A 607 -2.22 -9.93 -4.76
CA CYS A 607 -1.66 -9.37 -5.99
C CYS A 607 -1.71 -10.34 -7.18
N THR A 608 -2.15 -11.59 -6.99
CA THR A 608 -2.25 -12.59 -8.07
C THR A 608 -3.60 -12.56 -8.80
N LEU A 609 -4.56 -11.77 -8.31
CA LEU A 609 -5.92 -11.72 -8.86
C LEU A 609 -5.93 -11.15 -10.28
N GLN A 610 -6.63 -11.84 -11.16
CA GLN A 610 -6.98 -11.40 -12.51
C GLN A 610 -8.48 -11.12 -12.56
N LEU A 611 -8.92 -10.27 -13.48
CA LEU A 611 -10.35 -10.12 -13.78
C LEU A 611 -10.90 -11.43 -14.35
N PRO A 612 -12.17 -11.80 -14.08
CA PRO A 612 -12.79 -12.97 -14.70
C PRO A 612 -12.83 -12.83 -16.22
N VAL A 613 -12.70 -13.95 -16.93
CA VAL A 613 -12.68 -13.95 -18.41
C VAL A 613 -13.98 -13.43 -18.99
N GLU A 614 -15.10 -13.67 -18.32
CA GLU A 614 -16.43 -13.21 -18.68
C GLU A 614 -16.51 -11.68 -18.72
N LEU A 615 -15.70 -11.01 -17.89
CA LEU A 615 -15.62 -9.56 -17.82
C LEU A 615 -14.63 -8.98 -18.85
N VAL A 616 -13.53 -9.69 -19.11
CA VAL A 616 -12.48 -9.26 -20.06
C VAL A 616 -12.87 -9.53 -21.51
N ARG A 617 -13.59 -10.63 -21.79
CA ARG A 617 -14.03 -11.06 -23.12
C ARG A 617 -15.52 -11.42 -23.10
N PRO A 618 -16.42 -10.42 -23.03
CA PRO A 618 -17.86 -10.69 -23.03
C PRO A 618 -18.27 -11.50 -24.27
N GLY A 619 -19.06 -12.55 -24.06
CA GLY A 619 -19.57 -13.38 -25.17
C GLY A 619 -18.62 -14.49 -25.65
N SER A 620 -17.42 -14.65 -25.09
CA SER A 620 -16.77 -15.96 -25.14
C SER A 620 -17.63 -16.90 -24.29
N GLY A 621 -18.40 -17.80 -24.93
CA GLY A 621 -19.05 -18.90 -24.21
C GLY A 621 -18.02 -19.69 -23.38
N PRO A 622 -18.44 -20.62 -22.50
CA PRO A 622 -17.50 -21.43 -21.75
C PRO A 622 -16.60 -22.15 -22.77
N ALA A 623 -15.41 -21.60 -22.99
CA ALA A 623 -14.39 -22.28 -23.76
C ALA A 623 -14.01 -23.46 -22.89
N ASP A 624 -14.17 -24.67 -23.42
CA ASP A 624 -13.56 -25.88 -22.88
C ASP A 624 -12.06 -25.60 -22.71
N GLN A 625 -11.67 -25.10 -21.54
CA GLN A 625 -10.31 -25.10 -21.07
C GLN A 625 -10.14 -26.36 -20.23
N PRO A 626 -9.07 -27.14 -20.48
CA PRO A 626 -8.91 -28.49 -19.94
C PRO A 626 -8.80 -28.56 -18.41
#